data_AF-A0A9N8V1R1-F1
#
_entry.id   AF-A0A9N8V1R1-F1
#
_cell.length_a   1.000
_cell.length_b   1.000
_cell.length_c   1.000
_cell.angle_alpha   90.00
_cell.angle_beta   90.00
_cell.angle_gamma   90.00
#
_symmetry.space_group_name_H-M   'P 1'
#
loop_
_entity.id
_entity.type
_entity.pdbx_description
1 polymer ?
#
loop_
_entity_poly.entity_id
_entity_poly.type
_entity_poly.pdbx_seq_one_letter_code
_entity_poly.pdbx_strand_id
1 'polypeptide(L)'
;MSIVQKIILNQARYNLWANQQLLTTVSEIPDDSYRAHAGLVFRSIHGTLNHILATDKLWLARFTENYENYEELSKFWRMSSNIPLAKDATSSHWESFLSDRKELSAKIIEQSQKWINHISALPSTLDIESKFLTYANSSGVTVTTNALVDYLHIFNHSTHHRGQISAAITGFGYKAPTMDLLYFKQDHIN
;
A
#
# COMPACT_ATOMS: atom_id res chain seq x y z
N MET A 1 17.68 -12.38 13.74
CA MET A 1 16.95 -11.11 13.46
C MET A 1 16.90 -10.29 14.72
N SER A 2 17.18 -8.99 14.63
CA SER A 2 16.98 -8.04 15.75
C SER A 2 15.49 -7.92 16.11
N ILE A 3 15.18 -7.37 17.29
CA ILE A 3 13.78 -7.13 17.69
C ILE A 3 13.07 -6.19 16.71
N VAL A 4 13.75 -5.15 16.26
CA VAL A 4 13.24 -4.19 15.26
C VAL A 4 12.92 -4.90 13.95
N GLN A 5 13.83 -5.76 13.45
CA GLN A 5 13.59 -6.54 12.23
C GLN A 5 12.38 -7.47 12.38
N LYS A 6 12.21 -8.11 13.54
CA LYS A 6 11.03 -8.96 13.81
C LYS A 6 9.73 -8.15 13.79
N ILE A 7 9.72 -6.95 14.37
CA ILE A 7 8.55 -6.07 14.39
C ILE A 7 8.15 -5.64 12.98
N ILE A 8 9.10 -5.16 12.17
CA ILE A 8 8.79 -4.74 10.79
C ILE A 8 8.38 -5.93 9.91
N LEU A 9 8.98 -7.11 10.13
CA LEU A 9 8.59 -8.33 9.40
C LEU A 9 7.16 -8.75 9.77
N ASN A 10 6.79 -8.63 11.06
CA ASN A 10 5.43 -8.90 11.50
C ASN A 10 4.42 -7.94 10.86
N GLN A 11 4.75 -6.65 10.76
CA GLN A 11 3.93 -5.66 10.05
C GLN A 11 3.78 -5.99 8.56
N ALA A 12 4.85 -6.44 7.89
CA ALA A 12 4.79 -6.85 6.48
C ALA A 12 3.89 -8.07 6.25
N ARG A 13 3.98 -9.07 7.11
CA ARG A 13 3.12 -10.26 7.06
C ARG A 13 1.67 -9.94 7.37
N TYR A 14 1.43 -9.07 8.37
CA TYR A 14 0.10 -8.54 8.66
C TYR A 14 -0.47 -7.80 7.44
N ASN A 15 0.33 -6.96 6.79
CA ASN A 15 -0.08 -6.20 5.62
C ASN A 15 -0.52 -7.13 4.48
N LEU A 16 0.22 -8.21 4.21
CA LEU A 16 -0.17 -9.24 3.24
C LEU A 16 -1.51 -9.86 3.62
N TRP A 17 -1.66 -10.34 4.85
CA TRP A 17 -2.91 -10.96 5.32
C TRP A 17 -4.10 -9.99 5.22
N ALA A 18 -3.95 -8.75 5.70
CA ALA A 18 -5.00 -7.75 5.64
C ALA A 18 -5.39 -7.42 4.20
N ASN A 19 -4.41 -7.35 3.28
CA ASN A 19 -4.69 -7.22 1.85
C ASN A 19 -5.47 -8.42 1.30
N GLN A 20 -5.15 -9.66 1.70
CA GLN A 20 -5.91 -10.84 1.29
C GLN A 20 -7.36 -10.80 1.79
N GLN A 21 -7.57 -10.44 3.06
CA GLN A 21 -8.91 -10.29 3.64
C GLN A 21 -9.71 -9.22 2.89
N LEU A 22 -9.11 -8.06 2.64
CA LEU A 22 -9.76 -6.99 1.90
C LEU A 22 -10.11 -7.41 0.48
N LEU A 23 -9.15 -7.99 -0.26
CA LEU A 23 -9.35 -8.35 -1.65
C LEU A 23 -10.38 -9.47 -1.82
N THR A 24 -10.50 -10.36 -0.82
CA THR A 24 -11.58 -11.36 -0.77
C THR A 24 -12.95 -10.67 -0.73
N THR A 25 -13.19 -9.77 0.23
CA THR A 25 -14.45 -9.01 0.30
C THR A 25 -14.66 -8.14 -0.94
N VAL A 26 -13.61 -7.45 -1.39
CA VAL A 26 -13.68 -6.62 -2.59
C VAL A 26 -14.10 -7.46 -3.78
N SER A 27 -13.64 -8.71 -3.95
CA SER A 27 -13.98 -9.58 -5.09
C SER A 27 -15.48 -9.88 -5.24
N GLU A 28 -16.26 -9.77 -4.16
CA GLU A 28 -17.71 -10.01 -4.15
C GLU A 28 -18.51 -8.75 -4.53
N ILE A 29 -17.88 -7.58 -4.56
CA ILE A 29 -18.55 -6.31 -4.89
C ILE A 29 -18.79 -6.23 -6.40
N PRO A 30 -20.02 -5.96 -6.86
CA PRO A 30 -20.33 -5.69 -8.27
C PRO A 30 -19.45 -4.58 -8.86
N ASP A 31 -19.08 -4.71 -10.14
CA ASP A 31 -18.13 -3.78 -10.76
C ASP A 31 -18.61 -2.31 -10.74
N ASP A 32 -19.92 -2.10 -10.91
CA ASP A 32 -20.54 -0.78 -10.80
C ASP A 32 -20.27 -0.11 -9.44
N SER A 33 -20.43 -0.85 -8.34
CA SER A 33 -20.12 -0.33 -6.99
C SER A 33 -18.60 -0.21 -6.76
N TYR A 34 -17.81 -1.15 -7.26
CA TYR A 34 -16.35 -1.15 -7.13
C TYR A 34 -15.69 0.08 -7.80
N ARG A 35 -16.25 0.52 -8.94
CA ARG A 35 -15.76 1.66 -9.72
C ARG A 35 -16.54 2.96 -9.47
N ALA A 36 -17.63 2.90 -8.70
CA ALA A 36 -18.42 4.08 -8.36
C ALA A 36 -17.61 5.11 -7.57
N HIS A 37 -18.04 6.37 -7.66
CA HIS A 37 -17.53 7.43 -6.82
C HIS A 37 -17.95 7.19 -5.36
N ALA A 38 -16.98 6.91 -4.51
CA ALA A 38 -17.15 6.53 -3.11
C ALA A 38 -16.86 7.67 -2.11
N GLY A 39 -16.64 8.90 -2.60
CA GLY A 39 -16.26 10.04 -1.75
C GLY A 39 -14.84 9.92 -1.18
N LEU A 40 -14.02 9.04 -1.77
CA LEU A 40 -12.62 8.83 -1.40
C LEU A 40 -11.72 9.80 -2.17
N VAL A 41 -10.55 10.07 -1.62
CA VAL A 41 -9.51 10.92 -2.25
C VAL A 41 -9.12 10.41 -3.64
N PHE A 42 -9.17 9.09 -3.85
CA PHE A 42 -8.88 8.43 -5.14
C PHE A 42 -10.15 8.00 -5.87
N ARG A 43 -11.25 8.72 -5.64
CA ARG A 43 -12.59 8.55 -6.22
C ARG A 43 -13.28 7.25 -5.87
N SER A 44 -12.71 6.10 -6.18
CA SER A 44 -13.34 4.77 -6.09
C SER A 44 -12.51 3.77 -5.26
N ILE A 45 -13.08 2.58 -5.00
CA ILE A 45 -12.33 1.46 -4.40
C ILE A 45 -11.18 1.05 -5.32
N HIS A 46 -11.43 0.99 -6.63
CA HIS A 46 -10.40 0.65 -7.62
C HIS A 46 -9.24 1.65 -7.62
N GLY A 47 -9.54 2.95 -7.67
CA GLY A 47 -8.51 3.99 -7.60
C GLY A 47 -7.68 3.92 -6.32
N THR A 48 -8.33 3.64 -5.18
CA THR A 48 -7.64 3.53 -3.89
C THR A 48 -6.72 2.30 -3.83
N LEU A 49 -7.11 1.16 -4.43
CA LEU A 49 -6.25 -0.03 -4.53
C LEU A 49 -5.03 0.21 -5.44
N ASN A 50 -5.23 0.91 -6.56
CA ASN A 50 -4.12 1.31 -7.43
C ASN A 50 -3.13 2.24 -6.71
N HIS A 51 -3.63 3.18 -5.91
CA HIS A 51 -2.79 4.02 -5.05
C HIS A 51 -1.96 3.18 -4.09
N ILE A 52 -2.58 2.23 -3.37
CA ILE A 52 -1.85 1.32 -2.47
C ILE A 52 -0.73 0.59 -3.23
N LEU A 53 -1.02 -0.02 -4.38
CA LEU A 53 -0.02 -0.74 -5.16
C LEU A 53 1.13 0.16 -5.63
N ALA A 54 0.79 1.34 -6.15
CA ALA A 54 1.77 2.30 -6.65
C ALA A 54 2.70 2.77 -5.52
N THR A 55 2.17 3.09 -4.35
CA THR A 55 2.96 3.46 -3.16
C THR A 55 3.88 2.33 -2.73
N ASP A 56 3.38 1.11 -2.62
CA ASP A 56 4.15 -0.06 -2.19
C ASP A 56 5.32 -0.35 -3.14
N LYS A 57 5.11 -0.20 -4.45
CA LYS A 57 6.18 -0.34 -5.46
C LYS A 57 7.24 0.77 -5.31
N LEU A 58 6.79 2.02 -5.19
CA LEU A 58 7.68 3.18 -5.12
C LEU A 58 8.60 3.11 -3.89
N TRP A 59 8.04 2.73 -2.74
CA TRP A 59 8.82 2.61 -1.52
C TRP A 59 9.79 1.43 -1.56
N LEU A 60 9.37 0.25 -2.06
CA LEU A 60 10.29 -0.88 -2.15
C LEU A 60 11.47 -0.57 -3.08
N ALA A 61 11.23 0.13 -4.19
CA ALA A 61 12.27 0.61 -5.09
C ALA A 61 13.31 1.50 -4.36
N ARG A 62 12.86 2.38 -3.46
CA ARG A 62 13.77 3.22 -2.63
C ARG A 62 14.63 2.39 -1.68
N PHE A 63 14.07 1.34 -1.07
CA PHE A 63 14.82 0.48 -0.13
C PHE A 63 15.79 -0.48 -0.79
N THR A 64 15.49 -0.91 -2.01
CA THR A 64 16.26 -1.91 -2.76
C THR A 64 17.17 -1.29 -3.81
N GLU A 65 17.06 0.03 -4.01
CA GLU A 65 17.69 0.76 -5.13
C GLU A 65 17.35 0.13 -6.50
N ASN A 66 16.25 -0.64 -6.56
CA ASN A 66 15.75 -1.23 -7.80
C ASN A 66 14.68 -0.32 -8.40
N TYR A 67 15.09 0.44 -9.40
CA TYR A 67 14.28 1.46 -10.04
C TYR A 67 13.64 1.00 -11.36
N GLU A 68 13.46 -0.31 -11.57
CA GLU A 68 12.70 -0.80 -12.72
C GLU A 68 11.31 -0.14 -12.80
N ASN A 69 11.03 0.52 -13.93
CA ASN A 69 9.83 1.32 -14.17
C ASN A 69 9.59 2.47 -13.16
N TYR A 70 10.60 2.86 -12.37
CA TYR A 70 10.47 3.94 -11.39
C TYR A 70 10.15 5.28 -12.04
N GLU A 71 10.69 5.56 -13.22
CA GLU A 71 10.44 6.83 -13.91
C GLU A 71 8.98 6.91 -14.38
N GLU A 72 8.42 5.83 -14.93
CA GLU A 72 7.01 5.77 -15.34
C GLU A 72 6.08 5.87 -14.12
N LEU A 73 6.38 5.12 -13.05
CA LEU A 73 5.66 5.18 -11.79
C LEU A 73 5.72 6.57 -11.16
N SER A 74 6.90 7.20 -11.17
CA SER A 74 7.11 8.53 -10.63
C SER A 74 6.42 9.60 -11.46
N LYS A 75 6.37 9.46 -12.79
CA LYS A 75 5.58 10.33 -13.68
C LYS A 75 4.09 10.20 -13.38
N PHE A 76 3.58 8.97 -13.31
CA PHE A 76 2.19 8.69 -12.96
C PHE A 76 1.82 9.32 -11.61
N TRP A 77 2.73 9.20 -10.63
CA TRP A 77 2.58 9.79 -9.30
C TRP A 77 2.63 11.32 -9.30
N ARG A 78 3.60 11.93 -9.98
CA ARG A 78 3.71 13.39 -10.05
C ARG A 78 2.49 14.03 -10.71
N MET A 79 1.89 13.35 -11.68
CA MET A 79 0.66 13.81 -12.31
C MET A 79 -0.51 13.87 -11.33
N SER A 80 -0.52 13.04 -10.27
CA SER A 80 -1.56 13.09 -9.24
C SER A 80 -1.52 14.35 -8.38
N SER A 81 -0.37 15.01 -8.25
CA SER A 81 -0.23 16.26 -7.49
C SER A 81 -1.03 17.42 -8.10
N ASN A 82 -1.39 17.31 -9.39
CA ASN A 82 -2.21 18.30 -10.09
C ASN A 82 -3.71 17.94 -10.12
N ILE A 83 -4.09 16.84 -9.46
CA ILE A 83 -5.48 16.38 -9.44
C ILE A 83 -6.17 16.97 -8.20
N PRO A 84 -7.30 17.67 -8.37
CA PRO A 84 -8.10 18.13 -7.24
C PRO A 84 -8.48 16.96 -6.33
N LEU A 85 -8.19 17.06 -5.03
CA LEU A 85 -8.58 16.06 -4.02
C LEU A 85 -9.92 16.40 -3.34
N ALA A 86 -10.72 17.24 -3.97
CA ALA A 86 -12.01 17.69 -3.45
C ALA A 86 -13.02 16.54 -3.41
N LYS A 87 -14.02 16.66 -2.53
CA LYS A 87 -15.09 15.65 -2.36
C LYS A 87 -15.81 15.29 -3.66
N ASP A 88 -15.90 16.23 -4.60
CA ASP A 88 -16.58 16.07 -5.89
C ASP A 88 -15.60 15.84 -7.06
N ALA A 89 -14.33 15.54 -6.75
CA ALA A 89 -13.33 15.29 -7.77
C ALA A 89 -13.67 14.00 -8.56
N THR A 90 -13.91 14.17 -9.85
CA THR A 90 -14.29 13.07 -10.76
C THR A 90 -13.09 12.34 -11.36
N SER A 91 -11.87 12.67 -10.94
CA SER A 91 -10.67 12.12 -11.57
C SER A 91 -10.58 10.61 -11.41
N SER A 92 -10.55 9.92 -12.55
CA SER A 92 -10.29 8.48 -12.66
C SER A 92 -8.82 8.17 -12.90
N HIS A 93 -7.90 9.13 -12.72
CA HIS A 93 -6.47 8.93 -12.98
C HIS A 93 -5.92 7.67 -12.32
N TRP A 94 -6.23 7.45 -11.05
CA TRP A 94 -5.77 6.27 -10.32
C TRP A 94 -6.35 4.96 -10.85
N GLU A 95 -7.49 4.99 -11.54
CA GLU A 95 -8.12 3.81 -12.16
C GLU A 95 -7.42 3.39 -13.46
N SER A 96 -6.58 4.25 -14.04
CA SER A 96 -5.82 3.93 -15.27
C SER A 96 -4.46 3.29 -15.01
N PHE A 97 -3.98 3.25 -13.75
CA PHE A 97 -2.68 2.65 -13.44
C PHE A 97 -2.63 1.15 -13.80
N LEU A 98 -3.58 0.38 -13.25
CA LEU A 98 -3.91 -0.97 -13.68
C LEU A 98 -5.44 -1.09 -13.68
N SER A 99 -6.02 -1.18 -14.87
CA SER A 99 -7.48 -1.17 -15.04
C SER A 99 -8.14 -2.51 -14.76
N ASP A 100 -7.42 -3.62 -14.97
CA ASP A 100 -7.94 -4.95 -14.68
C ASP A 100 -7.93 -5.22 -13.18
N ARG A 101 -9.11 -5.50 -12.64
CA ARG A 101 -9.32 -5.72 -11.19
C ARG A 101 -8.61 -6.97 -10.67
N LYS A 102 -8.57 -8.05 -11.46
CA LYS A 102 -7.95 -9.32 -11.04
C LYS A 102 -6.43 -9.18 -11.05
N GLU A 103 -5.89 -8.56 -12.09
CA GLU A 103 -4.47 -8.24 -12.19
C GLU A 103 -4.03 -7.32 -11.05
N LEU A 104 -4.77 -6.23 -10.79
CA LEU A 104 -4.48 -5.32 -9.67
C LEU A 104 -4.44 -6.07 -8.33
N SER A 105 -5.44 -6.91 -8.08
CA SER A 105 -5.50 -7.73 -6.86
C SER A 105 -4.29 -8.66 -6.74
N ALA A 106 -3.94 -9.36 -7.81
CA ALA A 106 -2.78 -10.24 -7.84
C ALA A 106 -1.47 -9.47 -7.61
N LYS A 107 -1.32 -8.28 -8.22
CA LYS A 107 -0.13 -7.44 -8.08
C LYS A 107 0.02 -6.86 -6.67
N ILE A 108 -1.07 -6.56 -5.96
CA ILE A 108 -1.02 -6.16 -4.54
C ILE A 108 -0.49 -7.29 -3.66
N ILE A 109 -0.93 -8.53 -3.90
CA ILE A 109 -0.45 -9.71 -3.17
C ILE A 109 1.02 -9.98 -3.50
N GLU A 110 1.39 -9.96 -4.79
CA GLU A 110 2.78 -10.12 -5.24
C GLU A 110 3.69 -9.07 -4.57
N GLN A 111 3.28 -7.81 -4.57
CA GLN A 111 4.05 -6.71 -3.99
C GLN A 111 4.17 -6.84 -2.46
N SER A 112 3.12 -7.28 -1.77
CA SER A 112 3.15 -7.55 -0.33
C SER A 112 4.15 -8.67 0.00
N GLN A 113 4.24 -9.71 -0.83
CA GLN A 113 5.22 -10.78 -0.66
C GLN A 113 6.65 -10.30 -0.89
N LYS A 114 6.88 -9.40 -1.86
CA LYS A 114 8.20 -8.79 -2.10
C LYS A 114 8.72 -8.04 -0.87
N TRP A 115 7.85 -7.34 -0.13
CA TRP A 115 8.23 -6.70 1.14
C TRP A 115 8.67 -7.70 2.20
N ILE A 116 7.95 -8.82 2.36
CA ILE A 116 8.33 -9.89 3.30
C ILE A 116 9.69 -10.46 2.93
N ASN A 117 9.92 -10.74 1.65
CA ASN A 117 11.18 -11.30 1.16
C ASN A 117 12.35 -10.32 1.40
N HIS A 118 12.15 -9.04 1.08
CA HIS A 118 13.13 -7.98 1.32
C HIS A 118 13.55 -7.91 2.79
N ILE A 119 12.58 -7.77 3.70
CA ILE A 119 12.85 -7.65 5.13
C ILE A 119 13.48 -8.92 5.71
N SER A 120 13.06 -10.09 5.24
CA SER A 120 13.62 -11.38 5.67
C SER A 120 15.06 -11.58 5.20
N ALA A 121 15.43 -11.00 4.06
CA ALA A 121 16.78 -11.06 3.51
C ALA A 121 17.75 -10.04 4.12
N LEU A 122 17.27 -9.08 4.92
CA LEU A 122 18.14 -8.11 5.59
C LEU A 122 19.12 -8.82 6.54
N PRO A 123 20.42 -8.45 6.54
CA PRO A 123 21.39 -8.99 7.48
C PRO A 123 20.94 -8.80 8.92
N SER A 124 21.07 -9.82 9.77
CA SER A 124 20.68 -9.73 11.18
C SER A 124 21.52 -8.73 11.98
N THR A 125 22.68 -8.32 11.45
CA THR A 125 23.59 -7.32 12.01
C THR A 125 23.25 -5.90 11.57
N LEU A 126 22.28 -5.71 10.65
CA LEU A 126 21.90 -4.40 10.17
C LEU A 126 21.22 -3.61 11.29
N ASP A 127 21.80 -2.48 11.65
CA ASP A 127 21.18 -1.48 12.49
C ASP A 127 20.20 -0.62 11.66
N ILE A 128 18.93 -1.02 11.67
CA ILE A 128 17.86 -0.34 10.93
C ILE A 128 17.55 1.02 11.56
N GLU A 129 17.69 1.15 12.89
CA GLU A 129 17.36 2.37 13.64
C GLU A 129 18.31 3.52 13.30
N SER A 130 19.56 3.20 12.96
CA SER A 130 20.56 4.20 12.55
C SER A 130 20.67 4.37 11.02
N LYS A 131 19.89 3.63 10.21
CA LYS A 131 19.94 3.73 8.75
C LYS A 131 19.06 4.88 8.25
N PHE A 132 19.54 5.62 7.27
CA PHE A 132 18.81 6.69 6.59
C PHE A 132 18.70 6.42 5.10
N LEU A 133 17.61 6.90 4.49
CA LEU A 133 17.32 6.82 3.07
C LEU A 133 17.25 8.24 2.52
N THR A 134 17.96 8.50 1.42
CA THR A 134 17.86 9.77 0.69
C THR A 134 17.14 9.52 -0.63
N TYR A 135 16.05 10.26 -0.89
CA TYR A 135 15.26 10.11 -2.11
C TYR A 135 14.54 11.40 -2.47
N ALA A 136 14.07 11.51 -3.72
CA ALA A 136 13.16 12.58 -4.14
C ALA A 136 11.71 12.24 -3.76
N ASN A 137 11.06 13.14 -3.02
CA ASN A 137 9.65 13.00 -2.66
C ASN A 137 8.72 13.26 -3.87
N SER A 138 7.40 13.18 -3.67
CA SER A 138 6.41 13.38 -4.72
C SER A 138 6.45 14.77 -5.38
N SER A 139 6.98 15.78 -4.69
CA SER A 139 7.20 17.13 -5.21
C SER A 139 8.57 17.29 -5.89
N GLY A 140 9.34 16.22 -6.01
CA GLY A 140 10.70 16.24 -6.57
C GLY A 140 11.76 16.78 -5.63
N VAL A 141 11.43 17.06 -4.36
CA VAL A 141 12.36 17.58 -3.36
C VAL A 141 13.13 16.42 -2.75
N THR A 142 14.46 16.50 -2.76
CA THR A 142 15.33 15.52 -2.08
C THR A 142 15.17 15.65 -0.58
N VAL A 143 14.87 14.52 0.07
CA VAL A 143 14.73 14.40 1.52
C VAL A 143 15.55 13.24 2.03
N THR A 144 15.95 13.30 3.29
CA THR A 144 16.59 12.19 4.00
C THR A 144 15.75 11.83 5.21
N THR A 145 15.36 10.56 5.33
CA THR A 145 14.48 10.04 6.38
C THR A 145 15.08 8.79 7.00
N ASN A 146 14.61 8.47 8.21
CA ASN A 146 15.06 7.29 8.94
C ASN A 146 14.38 6.02 8.41
N ALA A 147 15.15 4.97 8.18
CA ALA A 147 14.66 3.73 7.56
C ALA A 147 13.59 3.01 8.40
N LEU A 148 13.70 3.03 9.73
CA LEU A 148 12.66 2.45 10.60
C LEU A 148 11.33 3.19 10.45
N VAL A 149 11.38 4.53 10.45
CA VAL A 149 10.20 5.37 10.25
C VAL A 149 9.56 5.07 8.89
N ASP A 150 10.36 4.91 7.85
CA ASP A 150 9.87 4.63 6.50
C ASP A 150 9.23 3.22 6.37
N TYR A 151 9.79 2.20 7.04
CA TYR A 151 9.14 0.87 7.12
C TYR A 151 7.80 0.94 7.86
N LEU A 152 7.71 1.68 8.96
CA LEU A 152 6.45 1.83 9.70
C LEU A 152 5.43 2.64 8.89
N HIS A 153 5.90 3.68 8.20
CA HIS A 153 5.07 4.53 7.35
C HIS A 153 4.35 3.70 6.27
N ILE A 154 5.06 2.84 5.53
CA ILE A 154 4.44 2.13 4.40
C ILE A 154 3.31 1.19 4.84
N PHE A 155 3.49 0.45 5.94
CA PHE A 155 2.45 -0.45 6.45
C PHE A 155 1.29 0.30 7.11
N ASN A 156 1.58 1.42 7.78
CA ASN A 156 0.53 2.28 8.34
C ASN A 156 -0.26 3.01 7.25
N HIS A 157 0.39 3.49 6.19
CA HIS A 157 -0.23 4.09 5.01
C HIS A 157 -1.21 3.11 4.35
N SER A 158 -0.79 1.86 4.16
CA SER A 158 -1.67 0.81 3.64
C SER A 158 -2.88 0.58 4.56
N THR A 159 -2.67 0.56 5.88
CA THR A 159 -3.77 0.45 6.87
C THR A 159 -4.76 1.61 6.78
N HIS A 160 -4.28 2.84 6.65
CA HIS A 160 -5.12 4.03 6.48
C HIS A 160 -6.05 3.91 5.25
N HIS A 161 -5.50 3.52 4.10
CA HIS A 161 -6.29 3.41 2.86
C HIS A 161 -7.20 2.17 2.83
N ARG A 162 -6.80 1.06 3.45
CA ARG A 162 -7.73 -0.07 3.68
C ARG A 162 -8.92 0.36 4.54
N GLY A 163 -8.70 1.21 5.56
CA GLY A 163 -9.79 1.78 6.37
C GLY A 163 -10.77 2.63 5.55
N GLN A 164 -10.26 3.45 4.62
CA GLN A 164 -11.08 4.21 3.67
C GLN A 164 -11.91 3.28 2.78
N ILE A 165 -11.30 2.21 2.26
CA ILE A 165 -12.03 1.21 1.46
C ILE A 165 -13.11 0.52 2.30
N SER A 166 -12.80 0.08 3.52
CA SER A 166 -13.80 -0.52 4.41
C SER A 166 -15.00 0.41 4.64
N ALA A 167 -14.75 1.70 4.84
CA ALA A 167 -15.82 2.70 4.97
C ALA A 167 -16.66 2.81 3.69
N ALA A 168 -16.03 2.85 2.51
CA ALA A 168 -16.72 2.87 1.22
C ALA A 168 -17.57 1.60 1.00
N ILE A 169 -17.03 0.42 1.32
CA ILE A 169 -17.74 -0.87 1.24
C ILE A 169 -19.03 -0.82 2.07
N THR A 170 -18.95 -0.35 3.32
CA THR A 170 -20.13 -0.19 4.17
C THR A 170 -21.08 0.90 3.70
N GLY A 171 -20.55 1.98 3.12
CA GLY A 171 -21.35 3.06 2.54
C GLY A 171 -22.21 2.61 1.36
N PHE A 172 -21.73 1.61 0.61
CA PHE A 172 -22.50 0.95 -0.45
C PHE A 172 -23.42 -0.18 0.06
N GLY A 173 -23.49 -0.42 1.37
CA GLY A 173 -24.36 -1.42 1.99
C GLY A 173 -23.79 -2.84 2.05
N TYR A 174 -22.50 -3.04 1.74
CA TYR A 174 -21.82 -4.33 1.86
C TYR A 174 -21.15 -4.49 3.23
N LYS A 175 -20.84 -5.73 3.60
CA LYS A 175 -20.14 -6.03 4.86
C LYS A 175 -18.63 -5.78 4.70
N ALA A 176 -18.04 -4.97 5.58
CA ALA A 176 -16.58 -4.78 5.61
C ALA A 176 -15.83 -6.04 6.10
N PRO A 177 -14.58 -6.25 5.65
CA PRO A 177 -13.72 -7.29 6.16
C PRO A 177 -13.23 -6.96 7.59
N THR A 178 -13.00 -7.99 8.40
CA THR A 178 -12.24 -7.86 9.65
C THR A 178 -10.75 -7.94 9.35
N MET A 179 -10.02 -6.90 9.74
CA MET A 179 -8.59 -6.77 9.44
C MET A 179 -7.76 -6.28 10.63
N ASP A 180 -8.30 -6.25 11.86
CA ASP A 180 -7.48 -5.77 12.98
C ASP A 180 -6.32 -6.74 13.26
N LEU A 181 -5.18 -6.17 13.66
CA LEU A 181 -3.95 -6.92 13.93
C LEU A 181 -4.15 -8.05 14.96
N LEU A 182 -5.09 -7.91 15.90
CA LEU A 182 -5.38 -8.95 16.89
C LEU A 182 -6.02 -10.21 16.29
N TYR A 183 -6.67 -10.11 15.13
CA TYR A 183 -7.19 -11.26 14.40
C TYR A 183 -6.16 -11.91 13.49
N PHE A 184 -5.06 -11.19 13.21
CA PHE A 184 -3.94 -11.74 12.48
C PHE A 184 -3.15 -12.71 13.37
N LYS A 185 -3.52 -13.99 13.29
CA LYS A 185 -2.80 -15.07 13.95
C LYS A 185 -1.55 -15.39 13.14
N GLN A 186 -0.39 -14.95 13.61
CA GLN A 186 0.86 -15.62 13.24
C GLN A 186 1.08 -16.77 14.22
N ASP A 187 1.47 -17.94 13.71
CA ASP A 187 2.07 -18.99 14.52
C ASP A 187 3.25 -18.38 15.30
N HIS A 188 3.01 -18.17 16.59
CA HIS A 188 3.95 -17.87 17.67
C HIS A 188 5.06 -16.85 17.37
N ILE A 189 4.85 -15.61 17.84
CA ILE A 189 5.96 -14.81 18.36
C ILE A 189 6.42 -15.51 19.66
N ASN A 190 7.17 -16.58 19.52
CA ASN A 190 7.99 -17.20 20.56
C ASN A 190 9.46 -17.10 20.12
#